data_AF-A0A2D3RHL4-F1
#
_entry.id   AF-A0A2D3RHL4-F1
#
_cell.length_a   1.000
_cell.length_b   1.000
_cell.length_c   1.000
_cell.angle_alpha   90.00
_cell.angle_beta   90.00
_cell.angle_gamma   90.00
#
_symmetry.space_group_name_H-M   'P 1'
#
loop_
_entity.id
_entity.type
_entity.pdbx_description
1 polymer ?
#
loop_
_entity_poly.entity_id
_entity_poly.type
_entity_poly.pdbx_seq_one_letter_code
_entity_poly.pdbx_strand_id
1 'polypeptide(L)'
;MTPEKRLENLRKEQDAYSAKVSETSRYIGYGLVAAAFSLLSRATEFSKGMEAFADNLLVWAAICGCIAVSLDYLQMLMGWLAASQAANNGTEYKQTKRGKQFQAVLNFSFYGKQVVAISGVLFLLTAIGSRVSFPAIAG
;
A
#
# COMPACT_ATOMS: atom_id res chain seq x y z
N MET A 1 -35.21 -8.85 10.68
CA MET A 1 -34.27 -7.98 9.95
C MET A 1 -34.57 -8.10 8.48
N THR A 2 -34.83 -7.00 7.77
CA THR A 2 -35.17 -7.05 6.34
C THR A 2 -33.93 -7.32 5.48
N PRO A 3 -34.07 -7.95 4.30
CA PRO A 3 -32.95 -8.21 3.38
C PRO A 3 -32.15 -6.95 3.02
N GLU A 4 -32.84 -5.81 2.84
CA GLU A 4 -32.24 -4.51 2.54
C GLU A 4 -31.34 -4.00 3.65
N LYS A 5 -31.79 -4.07 4.91
CA LYS A 5 -30.97 -3.71 6.08
C LYS A 5 -29.75 -4.60 6.24
N ARG A 6 -29.85 -5.88 5.86
CA ARG A 6 -28.70 -6.81 5.86
C ARG A 6 -27.66 -6.39 4.83
N LEU A 7 -28.08 -6.03 3.62
CA LEU A 7 -27.19 -5.57 2.55
C LEU A 7 -26.52 -4.23 2.91
N GLU A 8 -27.26 -3.30 3.49
CA GLU A 8 -26.71 -2.02 3.96
C GLU A 8 -25.63 -2.22 5.03
N ASN A 9 -25.87 -3.09 6.01
CA ASN A 9 -24.89 -3.41 7.05
C ASN A 9 -23.62 -4.04 6.46
N LEU A 10 -23.75 -4.98 5.51
CA LEU A 10 -22.60 -5.59 4.84
C LEU A 10 -21.76 -4.57 4.06
N ARG A 11 -22.40 -3.60 3.40
CA ARG A 11 -21.69 -2.51 2.70
C ARG A 11 -20.94 -1.61 3.67
N LYS A 12 -21.57 -1.21 4.78
CA LYS A 12 -20.90 -0.41 5.83
C LYS A 12 -19.70 -1.13 6.43
N GLU A 13 -19.81 -2.42 6.68
CA GLU A 13 -18.67 -3.23 7.16
C GLU A 13 -17.55 -3.27 6.11
N GLN A 14 -17.88 -3.52 4.84
CA GLN A 14 -16.90 -3.56 3.76
C GLN A 14 -16.14 -2.22 3.61
N ASP A 15 -16.85 -1.09 3.71
CA ASP A 15 -16.25 0.24 3.65
C ASP A 15 -15.30 0.47 4.84
N ALA A 16 -15.71 0.07 6.04
CA ALA A 16 -14.89 0.18 7.25
C ALA A 16 -13.60 -0.65 7.17
N TYR A 17 -13.70 -1.90 6.69
CA TYR A 17 -12.51 -2.74 6.48
C TYR A 17 -11.60 -2.19 5.39
N SER A 18 -12.16 -1.72 4.27
CA SER A 18 -11.38 -1.14 3.17
C SER A 18 -10.63 0.12 3.61
N ALA A 19 -11.25 0.96 4.46
CA ALA A 19 -10.59 2.11 5.05
C ALA A 19 -9.40 1.71 5.95
N LYS A 20 -9.57 0.71 6.82
CA LYS A 20 -8.49 0.20 7.68
C LYS A 20 -7.35 -0.42 6.89
N VAL A 21 -7.66 -1.21 5.85
CA VAL A 21 -6.64 -1.79 4.95
C VAL A 21 -5.88 -0.68 4.23
N SER A 22 -6.60 0.34 3.75
CA SER A 22 -6.02 1.52 3.10
C SER A 22 -5.02 2.22 4.02
N GLU A 23 -5.43 2.54 5.25
CA GLU A 23 -4.59 3.19 6.25
C GLU A 23 -3.38 2.33 6.64
N THR A 24 -3.58 1.03 6.86
CA THR A 24 -2.50 0.08 7.16
C THR A 24 -1.47 0.05 6.03
N SER A 25 -1.91 -0.03 4.78
CA SER A 25 -1.01 -0.03 3.62
C SER A 25 -0.19 1.25 3.50
N ARG A 26 -0.78 2.39 3.89
CA ARG A 26 -0.08 3.68 3.94
C ARG A 26 1.02 3.68 5.00
N TYR A 27 0.73 3.17 6.21
CA TYR A 27 1.73 3.06 7.26
C TYR A 27 2.86 2.11 6.89
N ILE A 28 2.56 1.00 6.21
CA ILE A 28 3.60 0.12 5.64
C ILE A 28 4.45 0.90 4.64
N GLY A 29 3.84 1.65 3.73
CA GLY A 29 4.56 2.50 2.77
C GLY A 29 5.53 3.47 3.43
N TYR A 30 5.09 4.20 4.46
CA TYR A 30 5.97 5.10 5.23
C TYR A 30 7.08 4.34 5.98
N GLY A 31 6.74 3.20 6.59
CA GLY A 31 7.70 2.34 7.28
C GLY A 31 8.80 1.81 6.36
N LEU A 32 8.46 1.42 5.13
CA LEU A 32 9.41 0.95 4.12
C LEU A 32 10.43 2.04 3.76
N VAL A 33 9.96 3.26 3.48
CA VAL A 33 10.84 4.38 3.13
C VAL A 33 11.75 4.73 4.32
N ALA A 34 11.18 4.83 5.52
CA ALA A 34 11.93 5.14 6.73
C ALA A 34 12.99 4.08 7.03
N ALA A 35 12.60 2.80 7.06
CA ALA A 35 13.51 1.70 7.36
C ALA A 35 14.65 1.59 6.34
N ALA A 36 14.34 1.65 5.04
CA ALA A 36 15.34 1.60 3.99
C ALA A 36 16.31 2.79 4.07
N PHE A 37 15.80 4.01 4.28
CA PHE A 37 16.64 5.19 4.45
C PHE A 37 17.54 5.08 5.69
N SER A 38 17.02 4.63 6.83
CA SER A 38 17.81 4.44 8.05
C SER A 38 18.92 3.39 7.88
N LEU A 39 18.65 2.29 7.18
CA LEU A 39 19.63 1.22 6.92
C LEU A 39 20.69 1.65 5.89
N LEU A 40 20.28 2.29 4.80
CA LEU A 40 21.18 2.78 3.74
C LEU A 40 22.07 3.92 4.21
N SER A 41 21.58 4.76 5.13
CA SER A 41 22.36 5.89 5.67
C SER A 41 23.52 5.47 6.60
N ARG A 42 23.78 4.16 6.74
CA ARG A 42 24.90 3.55 7.50
C ARG A 42 25.08 4.07 8.93
N ALA A 43 24.00 4.59 9.53
CA ALA A 43 24.02 5.11 10.91
C ALA A 43 23.99 4.01 11.97
N THR A 44 23.90 2.73 11.59
CA THR A 44 23.81 1.59 12.51
C THR A 44 24.96 0.60 12.25
N GLU A 45 25.52 0.02 13.31
CA GLU A 45 26.54 -1.05 13.15
C GLU A 45 25.99 -2.30 12.43
N PHE A 46 24.67 -2.47 12.46
CA PHE A 46 23.95 -3.53 11.77
C PHE A 46 24.20 -3.54 10.26
N SER A 47 24.14 -2.37 9.61
CA SER A 47 24.24 -2.26 8.15
C SER A 47 25.64 -2.59 7.61
N LYS A 48 26.69 -2.47 8.43
CA LYS A 48 28.07 -2.77 8.03
C LYS A 48 28.31 -4.26 7.73
N GLY A 49 27.43 -5.15 8.20
CA GLY A 49 27.53 -6.60 7.98
C GLY A 49 26.52 -7.17 7.00
N MET A 50 25.80 -6.33 6.25
CA MET A 50 24.88 -6.79 5.21
C MET A 50 25.63 -7.13 3.91
N GLU A 51 25.13 -8.11 3.15
CA GLU A 51 25.69 -8.44 1.84
C GLU A 51 25.47 -7.31 0.83
N ALA A 52 26.34 -7.18 -0.17
CA ALA A 52 26.23 -6.12 -1.19
C ALA A 52 24.91 -6.15 -1.98
N PHE A 53 24.29 -7.34 -2.15
CA PHE A 53 22.96 -7.46 -2.78
C PHE A 53 21.84 -6.88 -1.90
N ALA A 54 22.03 -6.84 -0.58
CA ALA A 54 21.04 -6.32 0.35
C ALA A 54 20.84 -4.81 0.21
N ASP A 55 21.87 -4.06 -0.17
CA ASP A 55 21.74 -2.62 -0.47
C ASP A 55 20.74 -2.39 -1.62
N ASN A 56 20.81 -3.19 -2.68
CA ASN A 56 19.86 -3.11 -3.80
C ASN A 56 18.43 -3.47 -3.36
N LEU A 57 18.27 -4.47 -2.49
CA LEU A 57 16.95 -4.82 -1.94
C LEU A 57 16.35 -3.70 -1.10
N LEU A 58 17.16 -2.99 -0.31
CA LEU A 58 16.71 -1.82 0.45
C LEU A 58 16.25 -0.68 -0.46
N VAL A 59 16.97 -0.43 -1.55
CA VAL A 59 16.55 0.55 -2.57
C VAL A 59 15.19 0.17 -3.17
N TRP A 60 15.02 -1.10 -3.55
CA TRP A 60 13.73 -1.58 -4.07
C TRP A 60 12.60 -1.48 -3.03
N ALA A 61 12.88 -1.79 -1.76
CA ALA A 61 11.93 -1.62 -0.67
C ALA A 61 11.49 -0.15 -0.53
N ALA A 62 12.43 0.81 -0.60
CA ALA A 62 12.12 2.24 -0.58
C ALA A 62 11.26 2.68 -1.78
N ILE A 63 11.62 2.23 -2.98
CA ILE A 63 10.86 2.52 -4.21
C ILE A 63 9.42 2.00 -4.09
N CYS A 64 9.25 0.77 -3.62
CA CYS A 64 7.93 0.20 -3.34
C CYS A 64 7.16 1.05 -2.33
N GLY A 65 7.78 1.48 -1.23
CA GLY A 65 7.17 2.38 -0.25
C GLY A 65 6.66 3.68 -0.88
N CYS A 66 7.49 4.35 -1.69
CA CYS A 66 7.12 5.58 -2.40
C CYS A 66 5.96 5.38 -3.38
N ILE A 67 5.98 4.28 -4.16
CA ILE A 67 4.91 3.96 -5.10
C ILE A 67 3.61 3.65 -4.34
N ALA A 68 3.65 2.87 -3.26
CA ALA A 68 2.48 2.54 -2.46
C ALA A 68 1.81 3.79 -1.87
N VAL A 69 2.60 4.72 -1.32
CA VAL A 69 2.11 6.01 -0.81
C VAL A 69 1.52 6.87 -1.94
N SER A 70 2.18 6.91 -3.10
CA SER A 70 1.69 7.67 -4.26
C SER A 70 0.35 7.14 -4.77
N LEU A 71 0.20 5.81 -4.84
CA LEU A 71 -1.05 5.15 -5.22
C LEU A 71 -2.15 5.38 -4.18
N ASP A 72 -1.81 5.46 -2.89
CA ASP A 72 -2.77 5.80 -1.84
C ASP A 72 -3.33 7.23 -2.02
N TYR A 73 -2.48 8.22 -2.28
CA TYR A 73 -2.92 9.58 -2.60
C TYR A 73 -3.76 9.64 -3.88
N LEU A 74 -3.37 8.89 -4.92
CA LEU A 74 -4.15 8.80 -6.15
C LEU A 74 -5.53 8.19 -5.89
N GLN A 75 -5.62 7.15 -5.08
CA GLN A 75 -6.90 6.57 -4.66
C GLN A 75 -7.77 7.60 -3.93
N MET A 76 -7.20 8.35 -2.98
CA MET A 76 -7.94 9.40 -2.25
C MET A 76 -8.48 10.48 -3.20
N LEU A 77 -7.65 10.96 -4.13
CA LEU A 77 -8.04 11.96 -5.12
C LEU A 77 -9.17 11.46 -6.01
N MET A 78 -9.04 10.22 -6.53
CA MET A 78 -10.07 9.63 -7.39
C MET A 78 -11.38 9.34 -6.64
N GLY A 79 -11.30 8.97 -5.36
CA GLY A 79 -12.47 8.83 -4.49
C GLY A 79 -13.21 10.14 -4.32
N TRP A 80 -12.48 11.23 -4.07
CA TRP A 80 -13.06 12.57 -3.98
C TRP A 80 -13.69 13.02 -5.30
N LEU A 81 -13.03 12.80 -6.44
CA LEU A 81 -13.57 13.14 -7.76
C LEU A 81 -14.82 12.32 -8.13
N ALA A 82 -14.82 11.02 -7.83
CA ALA A 82 -15.97 10.15 -8.06
C ALA A 82 -17.18 10.57 -7.21
N ALA A 83 -16.96 10.84 -5.92
CA ALA A 83 -18.01 11.33 -5.02
C ALA A 83 -18.54 12.71 -5.45
N SER A 84 -17.64 13.63 -5.85
CA SER A 84 -18.02 14.96 -6.31
C SER A 84 -18.83 14.93 -7.60
N GLN A 85 -18.52 14.03 -8.54
CA GLN A 85 -19.36 13.86 -9.73
C GLN A 85 -20.73 13.27 -9.41
N ALA A 86 -20.80 12.31 -8.48
CA ALA A 86 -22.07 11.73 -8.07
C ALA A 86 -22.98 12.77 -7.39
N ALA A 87 -22.42 13.59 -6.50
CA ALA A 87 -23.16 14.63 -5.78
C ALA A 87 -23.74 15.73 -6.70
N ASN A 88 -23.05 16.04 -7.80
CA ASN A 88 -23.47 17.07 -8.75
C ASN A 88 -24.41 16.55 -9.85
N ASN A 89 -24.75 15.25 -9.85
CA ASN A 89 -25.61 14.64 -10.85
C ASN A 89 -27.08 14.65 -10.36
N GLY A 90 -27.75 15.80 -10.51
CA GLY A 90 -28.98 16.14 -9.80
C GLY A 90 -30.26 15.32 -10.04
N THR A 91 -30.28 14.31 -10.92
CA THR A 91 -31.55 13.62 -11.27
C THR A 91 -31.46 12.10 -11.54
N GLU A 92 -30.26 11.52 -11.67
CA GLU A 92 -30.12 10.07 -11.82
C GLU A 92 -29.02 9.53 -10.90
N TYR A 93 -29.38 8.57 -10.06
CA TYR A 93 -28.45 7.69 -9.32
C TYR A 93 -27.53 6.86 -10.24
N LYS A 94 -27.50 7.15 -11.55
CA LYS A 94 -26.67 6.46 -12.54
C LYS A 94 -25.28 7.11 -12.58
N GLN A 95 -24.27 6.28 -12.35
CA GLN A 95 -22.88 6.64 -12.54
C GLN A 95 -22.63 7.15 -13.97
N THR A 96 -22.13 8.39 -14.10
CA THR A 96 -21.67 8.93 -15.39
C THR A 96 -20.50 8.11 -15.94
N LYS A 97 -20.27 8.18 -17.26
CA LYS A 97 -19.10 7.54 -17.90
C LYS A 97 -17.77 7.96 -17.24
N ARG A 98 -17.64 9.24 -16.86
CA ARG A 98 -16.46 9.76 -16.15
C ARG A 98 -16.37 9.24 -14.70
N GLY A 99 -17.49 9.13 -13.99
CA GLY A 99 -17.54 8.52 -12.66
C GLY A 99 -17.06 7.07 -12.67
N LYS A 100 -17.42 6.29 -13.70
CA LYS A 100 -16.90 4.92 -13.89
C LYS A 100 -15.39 4.88 -14.11
N GLN A 101 -14.85 5.84 -14.86
CA GLN A 101 -13.39 5.95 -15.06
C GLN A 101 -12.67 6.25 -13.75
N PHE A 102 -13.16 7.20 -12.96
CA PHE A 102 -12.58 7.50 -11.64
C PHE A 102 -12.66 6.29 -10.70
N GLN A 103 -13.78 5.56 -10.72
CA GLN A 103 -13.92 4.33 -9.94
C GLN A 103 -12.92 3.25 -10.37
N ALA A 104 -12.66 3.11 -11.68
CA ALA A 104 -11.69 2.15 -12.18
C ALA A 104 -10.26 2.48 -11.70
N VAL A 105 -9.85 3.75 -11.78
CA VAL A 105 -8.54 4.20 -11.27
C VAL A 105 -8.46 4.02 -9.75
N LEU A 106 -9.52 4.37 -9.01
CA LEU A 106 -9.59 4.16 -7.56
C LEU A 106 -9.34 2.69 -7.19
N ASN A 107 -10.04 1.76 -7.86
CA ASN A 107 -9.90 0.33 -7.60
C ASN A 107 -8.48 -0.14 -7.96
N PHE A 108 -7.96 0.28 -9.11
CA PHE A 108 -6.59 -0.04 -9.51
C PHE A 108 -5.57 0.44 -8.47
N SER A 109 -5.68 1.68 -8.02
CA SER A 109 -4.79 2.25 -7.00
C SER A 109 -4.92 1.53 -5.65
N PHE A 110 -6.14 1.14 -5.26
CA PHE A 110 -6.38 0.41 -4.01
C PHE A 110 -5.72 -0.97 -3.99
N TYR A 111 -5.80 -1.75 -5.07
CA TYR A 111 -5.15 -3.06 -5.13
C TYR A 111 -3.65 -2.95 -5.43
N GLY A 112 -3.28 -2.04 -6.34
CA GLY A 112 -1.90 -1.79 -6.74
C GLY A 112 -1.02 -1.43 -5.54
N LYS A 113 -1.49 -0.53 -4.67
CA LYS A 113 -0.70 -0.14 -3.48
C LYS A 113 -0.47 -1.30 -2.51
N GLN A 114 -1.43 -2.22 -2.38
CA GLN A 114 -1.31 -3.38 -1.48
C GLN A 114 -0.25 -4.34 -2.01
N VAL A 115 -0.30 -4.67 -3.31
CA VAL A 115 0.69 -5.52 -3.97
C VAL A 115 2.08 -4.91 -3.84
N VAL A 116 2.21 -3.62 -4.15
CA VAL A 116 3.51 -2.93 -4.06
C VAL A 116 4.02 -2.84 -2.63
N ALA A 117 3.16 -2.55 -1.65
CA ALA A 117 3.54 -2.53 -0.24
C ALA A 117 4.02 -3.91 0.25
N ILE A 118 3.31 -4.98 -0.09
CA ILE A 118 3.70 -6.35 0.25
C ILE A 118 5.05 -6.71 -0.39
N SER A 119 5.24 -6.41 -1.68
CA SER A 119 6.52 -6.63 -2.36
C SER A 119 7.66 -5.87 -1.70
N GLY A 120 7.44 -4.62 -1.30
CA GLY A 120 8.42 -3.83 -0.56
C GLY A 120 8.79 -4.44 0.79
N VAL A 121 7.81 -4.97 1.52
CA VAL A 121 8.05 -5.69 2.79
C VAL A 121 8.88 -6.94 2.54
N LEU A 122 8.60 -7.71 1.49
CA LEU A 122 9.40 -8.89 1.14
C LEU A 122 10.85 -8.52 0.82
N PHE A 123 11.10 -7.45 0.08
CA PHE A 123 12.45 -6.95 -0.17
C PHE A 123 13.17 -6.54 1.12
N LEU A 124 12.50 -5.79 2.00
CA LEU A 124 13.06 -5.37 3.28
C LEU A 124 13.40 -6.57 4.17
N LEU A 125 12.50 -7.55 4.29
CA LEU A 125 12.72 -8.75 5.09
C LEU A 125 13.86 -9.60 4.53
N THR A 126 13.95 -9.72 3.20
CA THR A 126 15.04 -10.45 2.54
C THR A 126 16.39 -9.75 2.78
N ALA A 127 16.41 -8.41 2.70
CA ALA A 127 17.60 -7.62 2.97
C ALA A 127 18.07 -7.83 4.42
N ILE A 128 17.17 -7.73 5.40
CA ILE A 128 17.48 -7.95 6.81
C ILE A 128 17.90 -9.41 7.06
N GLY A 129 17.21 -10.36 6.44
CA GLY A 129 17.48 -11.80 6.56
C GLY A 129 18.86 -12.21 6.03
N SER A 130 19.39 -11.52 5.02
CA SER A 130 20.76 -11.77 4.51
C SER A 130 21.83 -11.65 5.59
N ARG A 131 21.57 -10.87 6.64
CA ARG A 131 22.46 -10.70 7.80
C ARG A 131 22.34 -11.85 8.82
N VAL A 132 21.24 -12.60 8.79
CA VAL A 132 20.89 -13.67 9.74
C VAL A 132 21.27 -15.05 9.19
N SER A 133 21.70 -15.15 7.92
CA SER A 133 22.26 -16.38 7.34
C SER A 133 23.30 -16.96 8.29
N PHE A 134 22.90 -18.07 8.93
CA PHE A 134 23.56 -18.74 10.03
C PHE A 134 25.02 -19.05 9.68
N PRO A 135 25.95 -19.07 10.65
CA PRO A 135 27.24 -19.69 10.42
C PRO A 135 26.98 -21.09 9.86
N ALA A 136 27.48 -21.34 8.65
CA ALA A 136 27.46 -22.66 8.07
C ALA A 136 27.94 -23.62 9.16
N ILE A 137 27.13 -24.62 9.50
CA ILE A 137 27.58 -25.72 10.35
C ILE A 137 28.75 -26.32 9.58
N ALA A 138 29.96 -25.99 10.02
CA ALA A 138 31.20 -26.50 9.45
C ALA A 138 31.17 -28.02 9.66
N GLY A 139 30.96 -28.74 8.57
CA GLY A 139 31.18 -30.18 8.48
C GLY A 139 32.65 -30.49 8.29
#